data_AF-A0A6U0MY32-F1
#
_entry.id   AF-A0A6U0MY32-F1
#
_cell.length_a   1.000
_cell.length_b   1.000
_cell.length_c   1.000
_cell.angle_alpha   90.00
_cell.angle_beta   90.00
_cell.angle_gamma   90.00
#
_symmetry.space_group_name_H-M   'P 1'
#
loop_
_entity.id
_entity.type
_entity.pdbx_description
1 polymer ?
#
loop_
_entity_poly.entity_id
_entity_poly.type
_entity_poly.pdbx_seq_one_letter_code
_entity_poly.pdbx_strand_id
1 'polypeptide(L)'
;MATINEMSTSYESFFQDMFFNLKYGFLDGKLRGYVGDLLDDADYVILAECETLDDVVSYLSATERSKISNYGATHSHPSALVEMCLKSFVSDFNTLRSLAPEPLLTFLNYLTYGYMIDNVLLILAGILHGRDAQELIEKCHPLGMFDSIVTLPVATNIP
;
A
#
# COMPACT_ATOMS: atom_id res chain seq x y z
N MET A 1 41.22 3.93 -18.21
CA MET A 1 40.05 4.74 -17.82
C MET A 1 38.87 3.88 -17.38
N ALA A 2 38.48 2.81 -18.10
CA ALA A 2 37.43 1.88 -17.67
C ALA A 2 37.68 1.25 -16.28
N THR A 3 38.91 0.81 -16.01
CA THR A 3 39.30 0.13 -14.75
C THR A 3 39.30 1.03 -13.51
N ILE A 4 39.47 2.34 -13.68
CA ILE A 4 39.43 3.31 -12.56
C ILE A 4 37.98 3.62 -12.20
N ASN A 5 37.10 3.72 -13.20
CA ASN A 5 35.66 3.91 -12.98
C ASN A 5 35.03 2.68 -12.32
N GLU A 6 35.33 1.48 -12.78
CA GLU A 6 34.82 0.23 -12.18
C GLU A 6 35.27 0.08 -10.72
N MET A 7 36.52 0.43 -10.43
CA MET A 7 37.08 0.38 -9.09
C MET A 7 36.46 1.47 -8.19
N SER A 8 36.22 2.68 -8.71
CA SER A 8 35.49 3.76 -8.01
C SER A 8 34.06 3.35 -7.65
N THR A 9 33.32 2.74 -8.60
CA THR A 9 31.96 2.25 -8.37
C THR A 9 31.92 1.13 -7.32
N SER A 10 32.91 0.24 -7.32
CA SER A 10 33.04 -0.82 -6.31
C SER A 10 33.32 -0.28 -4.91
N TYR A 11 34.05 0.82 -4.78
CA TYR A 11 34.25 1.48 -3.48
C TYR A 11 32.97 2.17 -3.03
N GLU A 12 32.26 2.87 -3.92
CA GLU A 12 30.97 3.48 -3.57
C GLU A 12 29.93 2.45 -3.13
N SER A 13 29.83 1.29 -3.79
CA SER A 13 28.91 0.21 -3.37
C SER A 13 29.29 -0.35 -1.99
N PHE A 14 30.58 -0.56 -1.74
CA PHE A 14 31.07 -1.03 -0.45
C PHE A 14 30.77 -0.04 0.69
N PHE A 15 30.95 1.26 0.46
CA PHE A 15 30.57 2.28 1.45
C PHE A 15 29.05 2.37 1.62
N GLN A 16 28.27 2.22 0.55
CA GLN A 16 26.80 2.17 0.65
C GLN A 16 26.32 1.02 1.52
N ASP A 17 26.88 -0.17 1.36
CA ASP A 17 26.52 -1.35 2.17
C ASP A 17 26.88 -1.13 3.65
N MET A 18 28.00 -0.45 3.93
CA MET A 18 28.42 -0.14 5.30
C MET A 18 27.50 0.89 5.99
N PHE A 19 26.99 1.89 5.24
CA PHE A 19 26.07 2.91 5.77
C PHE A 19 24.59 2.57 5.57
N PHE A 20 24.27 1.44 4.96
CA PHE A 20 22.89 1.02 4.69
C PHE A 20 22.09 0.94 5.98
N ASN A 21 22.59 0.21 6.98
CA ASN A 21 21.88 0.04 8.25
C ASN A 21 21.71 1.35 9.04
N LEU A 22 22.64 2.30 8.86
CA LEU A 22 22.52 3.62 9.48
C LEU A 22 21.33 4.41 8.92
N LYS A 23 21.06 4.29 7.61
CA LYS A 23 20.00 5.03 6.92
C LYS A 23 18.67 4.27 6.84
N TYR A 24 18.73 2.96 6.64
CA TYR A 24 17.58 2.12 6.29
C TYR A 24 17.35 0.95 7.25
N GLY A 25 18.24 0.69 8.20
CA GLY A 25 18.16 -0.52 9.04
C GLY A 25 16.84 -0.64 9.81
N PHE A 26 16.31 0.49 10.31
CA PHE A 26 14.99 0.51 10.95
C PHE A 26 13.86 0.13 9.98
N LEU A 27 13.87 0.69 8.77
CA LEU A 27 12.85 0.43 7.75
C LEU A 27 12.94 -0.99 7.19
N ASP A 28 14.16 -1.50 6.97
CA ASP A 28 14.42 -2.88 6.54
C ASP A 28 13.93 -3.87 7.61
N GLY A 29 14.25 -3.63 8.89
CA GLY A 29 13.77 -4.45 10.00
C GLY A 29 12.24 -4.45 10.10
N LYS A 30 11.61 -3.28 9.95
CA LYS A 30 10.15 -3.16 9.94
C LYS A 30 9.51 -3.88 8.75
N LEU A 31 10.08 -3.73 7.55
CA LEU A 31 9.62 -4.40 6.34
C LEU A 31 9.74 -5.92 6.46
N ARG A 32 10.85 -6.42 7.03
CA ARG A 32 11.02 -7.85 7.32
C ARG A 32 10.02 -8.36 8.34
N GLY A 33 9.63 -7.54 9.32
CA GLY A 33 8.50 -7.84 10.20
C GLY A 33 7.23 -8.08 9.41
N TYR A 34 6.84 -7.13 8.54
CA TYR A 34 5.67 -7.30 7.68
C TYR A 34 5.72 -8.52 6.75
N VAL A 35 6.91 -8.90 6.26
CA VAL A 35 7.09 -10.13 5.46
C VAL A 35 6.93 -11.38 6.33
N GLY A 36 7.41 -11.34 7.57
CA GLY A 36 7.19 -12.41 8.56
C GLY A 36 5.72 -12.60 8.92
N ASP A 37 4.91 -11.56 8.79
CA ASP A 37 3.46 -11.59 9.03
C ASP A 37 2.64 -12.07 7.81
N LEU A 38 3.30 -12.48 6.72
CA LEU A 38 2.61 -13.06 5.56
C LEU A 38 2.15 -14.48 5.89
N LEU A 39 0.94 -14.80 5.41
CA LEU A 39 0.35 -16.13 5.61
C LEU A 39 1.20 -17.18 4.91
N ASP A 40 1.50 -18.25 5.64
CA ASP A 40 2.23 -19.40 5.13
C ASP A 40 1.28 -20.47 4.59
N ASP A 41 1.86 -21.56 4.06
CA ASP A 41 1.08 -22.66 3.50
C ASP A 41 0.16 -23.32 4.56
N ALA A 42 0.57 -23.34 5.84
CA ALA A 42 -0.23 -23.94 6.91
C ALA A 42 -1.44 -23.06 7.27
N ASP A 43 -1.27 -21.73 7.26
CA ASP A 43 -2.36 -20.77 7.42
C ASP A 43 -3.44 -20.97 6.35
N TYR A 44 -3.04 -21.15 5.09
CA TYR A 44 -4.00 -21.37 3.99
C TYR A 44 -4.76 -22.69 4.12
N VAL A 45 -4.15 -23.74 4.68
CA VAL A 45 -4.84 -25.00 4.97
C VAL A 45 -5.95 -24.78 6.01
N ILE A 46 -5.65 -24.05 7.09
CA ILE A 46 -6.65 -23.75 8.14
C ILE A 46 -7.78 -22.88 7.59
N LEU A 47 -7.45 -21.85 6.82
CA LEU A 47 -8.44 -20.96 6.20
C LEU A 47 -9.36 -21.69 5.22
N ALA A 48 -8.89 -22.73 4.55
CA ALA A 48 -9.70 -23.55 3.64
C ALA A 48 -10.72 -24.44 4.38
N GLU A 49 -10.48 -24.73 5.66
CA GLU A 49 -11.36 -25.53 6.51
C GLU A 49 -12.40 -24.67 7.26
N CYS A 50 -12.29 -23.34 7.24
CA CYS A 50 -13.27 -22.45 7.85
C CYS A 50 -14.64 -22.56 7.16
N GLU A 51 -15.70 -22.73 7.96
CA GLU A 51 -17.07 -22.87 7.45
C GLU A 51 -17.79 -21.52 7.31
N THR A 52 -17.43 -20.55 8.16
CA THR A 52 -18.04 -19.22 8.17
C THR A 52 -17.03 -18.10 8.05
N LEU A 53 -17.52 -16.91 7.67
CA LEU A 53 -16.71 -15.71 7.59
C LEU A 53 -16.21 -15.26 8.98
N ASP A 54 -16.97 -15.55 10.03
CA ASP A 54 -16.58 -15.25 11.41
C ASP A 54 -15.41 -16.14 11.86
N ASP A 55 -15.34 -17.39 11.40
CA ASP A 55 -14.19 -18.28 11.66
C ASP A 55 -12.92 -17.74 11.02
N VAL A 56 -13.01 -17.30 9.76
CA VAL A 56 -11.90 -16.65 9.03
C VAL A 56 -11.43 -15.40 9.78
N VAL A 57 -12.35 -14.55 10.20
CA VAL A 57 -12.03 -13.30 10.92
C VAL A 57 -11.41 -13.60 12.27
N SER A 58 -11.93 -14.58 13.00
CA SER A 58 -11.41 -15.02 14.29
C SER A 58 -9.97 -15.52 14.16
N TYR A 59 -9.71 -16.37 13.17
CA TYR A 59 -8.37 -16.88 12.88
C TYR A 59 -7.40 -15.74 12.55
N LEU A 60 -7.74 -14.90 11.57
CA LEU A 60 -6.89 -13.79 11.14
C LEU A 60 -6.66 -12.74 12.24
N SER A 61 -7.63 -12.54 13.14
CA SER A 61 -7.50 -11.61 14.27
C SER A 61 -6.56 -12.16 15.35
N ALA A 62 -6.44 -13.48 15.49
CA ALA A 62 -5.53 -14.14 16.41
C ALA A 62 -4.08 -14.09 15.93
N THR A 63 -3.84 -14.14 14.61
CA THR A 63 -2.50 -14.04 13.98
C THR A 63 -1.95 -12.59 13.94
N GLU A 64 -2.34 -11.74 14.90
CA GLU A 64 -1.90 -10.35 15.06
C GLU A 64 -2.32 -9.34 13.98
N ARG A 65 -3.35 -9.61 13.18
CA ARG A 65 -4.08 -8.54 12.47
C ARG A 65 -5.09 -7.86 13.39
N SER A 66 -4.62 -7.32 14.52
CA SER A 66 -5.42 -6.53 15.47
C SER A 66 -6.22 -5.38 14.83
N LYS A 67 -5.88 -5.01 13.59
CA LYS A 67 -6.53 -3.97 12.78
C LYS A 67 -7.82 -4.43 12.08
N ILE A 68 -8.09 -5.74 12.01
CA ILE A 68 -9.36 -6.29 11.50
C ILE A 68 -10.35 -6.71 12.61
N SER A 69 -9.98 -6.54 13.88
CA SER A 69 -10.81 -6.96 15.03
C SER A 69 -12.18 -6.24 15.10
N ASN A 70 -12.32 -5.09 14.44
CA ASN A 70 -13.57 -4.32 14.38
C ASN A 70 -14.53 -4.76 13.26
N TYR A 71 -14.21 -5.84 12.54
CA TYR A 71 -15.01 -6.35 11.42
C TYR A 71 -16.49 -6.56 11.80
N GLY A 72 -16.75 -7.23 12.93
CA GLY A 72 -18.10 -7.53 13.41
C GLY A 72 -18.92 -6.33 13.91
N ALA A 73 -18.33 -5.15 14.09
CA ALA A 73 -19.03 -3.97 14.57
C ALA A 73 -19.75 -3.18 13.47
N THR A 74 -19.42 -3.42 12.19
CA THR A 74 -19.91 -2.56 11.09
C THR A 74 -20.47 -3.30 9.88
N HIS A 75 -19.99 -4.49 9.50
CA HIS A 75 -20.44 -5.14 8.26
C HIS A 75 -20.25 -6.68 8.27
N SER A 76 -21.26 -7.43 7.82
CA SER A 76 -21.22 -8.91 7.71
C SER A 76 -20.89 -9.45 6.31
N HIS A 77 -20.49 -8.56 5.38
CA HIS A 77 -20.22 -8.94 3.99
C HIS A 77 -18.71 -9.12 3.73
N PRO A 78 -18.31 -10.08 2.88
CA PRO A 78 -16.90 -10.31 2.53
C PRO A 78 -16.18 -9.07 1.97
N SER A 79 -16.89 -8.19 1.26
CA SER A 79 -16.33 -6.95 0.72
C SER A 79 -15.77 -6.02 1.79
N ALA A 80 -16.42 -5.95 2.95
CA ALA A 80 -15.95 -5.12 4.05
C ALA A 80 -14.65 -5.66 4.66
N LEU A 81 -14.45 -6.99 4.66
CA LEU A 81 -13.22 -7.60 5.16
C LEU A 81 -12.04 -7.22 4.25
N VAL A 82 -12.26 -7.32 2.94
CA VAL A 82 -11.28 -6.92 1.94
C VAL A 82 -10.92 -5.45 2.08
N GLU A 83 -11.92 -4.58 2.25
CA GLU A 83 -11.70 -3.14 2.44
C GLU A 83 -10.89 -2.84 3.72
N MET A 84 -11.17 -3.53 4.83
CA MET A 84 -10.40 -3.38 6.06
C MET A 84 -8.95 -3.86 5.92
N CYS A 85 -8.74 -5.02 5.29
CA CYS A 85 -7.40 -5.52 4.98
C CYS A 85 -6.63 -4.52 4.11
N LEU A 86 -7.28 -3.96 3.08
CA LEU A 86 -6.68 -2.96 2.22
C LEU A 86 -6.33 -1.67 2.99
N LYS A 87 -7.23 -1.16 3.83
CA LYS A 87 -6.99 0.01 4.68
C LYS A 87 -5.81 -0.22 5.64
N SER A 88 -5.72 -1.40 6.24
CA SER A 88 -4.60 -1.79 7.09
C SER A 88 -3.29 -1.76 6.32
N PHE A 89 -3.24 -2.42 5.17
CA PHE A 89 -2.06 -2.45 4.30
C PHE A 89 -1.62 -1.05 3.87
N VAL A 90 -2.56 -0.20 3.45
CA VAL A 90 -2.30 1.18 3.06
C VAL A 90 -1.74 2.00 4.22
N SER A 91 -2.25 1.79 5.43
CA SER A 91 -1.75 2.43 6.64
C SER A 91 -0.30 2.04 6.93
N ASP A 92 0.03 0.76 6.82
CA ASP A 92 1.40 0.26 6.98
C ASP A 92 2.34 0.81 5.91
N PHE A 93 1.92 0.82 4.64
CA PHE A 93 2.68 1.42 3.53
C PHE A 93 2.92 2.92 3.75
N ASN A 94 1.90 3.69 4.15
CA ASN A 94 2.04 5.11 4.42
C ASN A 94 2.96 5.39 5.61
N THR A 95 2.97 4.51 6.60
CA THR A 95 3.89 4.60 7.75
C THR A 95 5.34 4.32 7.34
N LEU A 96 5.58 3.39 6.42
CA LEU A 96 6.92 3.20 5.83
C LEU A 96 7.34 4.44 5.04
N ARG A 97 6.43 4.97 4.22
CA ARG A 97 6.70 6.14 3.38
C ARG A 97 7.00 7.39 4.19
N SER A 98 6.30 7.63 5.30
CA SER A 98 6.54 8.80 6.16
C SER A 98 7.87 8.78 6.90
N LEU A 99 8.47 7.60 7.05
CA LEU A 99 9.77 7.38 7.70
C LEU A 99 10.91 7.18 6.70
N ALA A 100 10.61 7.08 5.40
CA ALA A 100 11.58 6.83 4.34
C ALA A 100 12.42 8.08 4.02
N PRO A 101 13.76 8.03 4.12
CA PRO A 101 14.62 9.09 3.61
C PRO A 101 14.80 8.98 2.10
N GLU A 102 15.32 10.03 1.46
CA GLU A 102 15.74 9.95 0.05
C GLU A 102 16.98 9.05 -0.12
N PRO A 103 17.09 8.29 -1.23
CA PRO A 103 16.17 8.19 -2.37
C PRO A 103 14.99 7.20 -2.21
N LEU A 104 14.86 6.52 -1.08
CA LEU A 104 13.83 5.50 -0.87
C LEU A 104 12.41 6.09 -0.93
N LEU A 105 12.20 7.30 -0.42
CA LEU A 105 10.93 8.00 -0.53
C LEU A 105 10.49 8.16 -2.00
N THR A 106 11.39 8.64 -2.85
CA THR A 106 11.13 8.76 -4.29
C THR A 106 10.75 7.41 -4.91
N PHE A 107 11.47 6.34 -4.56
CA PHE A 107 11.14 4.99 -5.01
C PHE A 107 9.73 4.55 -4.58
N LEU A 108 9.37 4.74 -3.31
CA LEU A 108 8.03 4.42 -2.79
C LEU A 108 6.94 5.25 -3.47
N ASN A 109 7.22 6.50 -3.83
CA ASN A 109 6.28 7.32 -4.60
C ASN A 109 6.03 6.74 -5.99
N TYR A 110 7.05 6.25 -6.69
CA TYR A 110 6.87 5.60 -7.99
C TYR A 110 5.93 4.39 -7.92
N LEU A 111 5.95 3.62 -6.82
CA LEU A 111 5.01 2.50 -6.63
C LEU A 111 3.55 2.96 -6.57
N THR A 112 3.29 4.19 -6.12
CA THR A 112 1.92 4.74 -6.02
C THR A 112 1.38 5.28 -7.35
N TYR A 113 2.24 5.57 -8.32
CA TYR A 113 1.85 6.25 -9.56
C TYR A 113 0.90 5.42 -10.43
N GLY A 114 1.02 4.09 -10.43
CA GLY A 114 0.05 3.22 -11.12
C GLY A 114 -1.38 3.45 -10.60
N TYR A 115 -1.55 3.44 -9.28
CA TYR A 115 -2.84 3.71 -8.64
C TYR A 115 -3.34 5.13 -8.88
N MET A 116 -2.44 6.12 -8.95
CA MET A 116 -2.82 7.49 -9.28
C MET A 116 -3.37 7.59 -10.71
N ILE A 117 -2.73 6.93 -11.67
CA ILE A 117 -3.17 6.89 -13.07
C ILE A 117 -4.56 6.23 -13.15
N ASP A 118 -4.74 5.09 -12.50
CA ASP A 118 -6.03 4.38 -12.49
C ASP A 118 -7.14 5.23 -11.86
N ASN A 119 -6.86 5.91 -10.76
CA ASN A 119 -7.81 6.83 -10.11
C ASN A 119 -8.18 8.01 -11.03
N VAL A 120 -7.20 8.61 -11.71
CA VAL A 120 -7.45 9.69 -12.66
C VAL A 120 -8.31 9.20 -13.83
N LEU A 121 -8.02 8.03 -14.38
CA LEU A 121 -8.81 7.41 -15.45
C LEU A 121 -10.25 7.11 -15.00
N LEU A 122 -10.42 6.58 -13.79
CA LEU A 122 -11.73 6.29 -13.20
C LEU A 122 -12.56 7.57 -13.06
N ILE A 123 -11.97 8.64 -12.54
CA ILE A 123 -12.65 9.93 -12.37
C ILE A 123 -13.03 10.53 -13.72
N LEU A 124 -12.09 10.61 -14.67
CA LEU A 124 -12.35 11.20 -16.00
C LEU A 124 -13.42 10.44 -16.78
N ALA A 125 -13.36 9.11 -16.79
CA ALA A 125 -14.36 8.28 -17.44
C ALA A 125 -15.73 8.42 -16.75
N GLY A 126 -15.78 8.47 -15.43
CA GLY A 126 -17.02 8.61 -14.67
C GLY A 126 -17.71 9.96 -14.92
N ILE A 127 -16.95 11.06 -14.94
CA ILE A 127 -17.47 12.40 -15.25
C ILE A 127 -17.99 12.48 -16.68
N LEU A 128 -17.28 11.88 -17.65
CA LEU A 128 -17.73 11.81 -19.04
C LEU A 128 -19.10 11.12 -19.18
N HIS A 129 -19.39 10.15 -18.31
CA HIS A 129 -20.68 9.46 -18.24
C HIS A 129 -21.70 10.13 -17.32
N GLY A 130 -21.42 11.35 -16.83
CA GLY A 130 -22.34 12.13 -16.00
C GLY A 130 -22.49 11.62 -14.56
N ARG A 131 -21.52 10.86 -14.04
CA ARG A 131 -21.52 10.44 -12.63
C ARG A 131 -21.02 11.55 -11.72
N ASP A 132 -21.50 11.52 -10.48
CA ASP A 132 -21.06 12.46 -9.46
C ASP A 132 -19.60 12.21 -9.05
N ALA A 133 -18.85 13.30 -8.89
CA ALA A 133 -17.43 13.23 -8.60
C ALA A 133 -17.14 12.70 -7.18
N GLN A 134 -17.98 12.99 -6.20
CA GLN A 134 -17.79 12.51 -4.83
C GLN A 134 -17.98 10.99 -4.77
N GLU A 135 -18.99 10.46 -5.48
CA GLU A 135 -19.21 9.01 -5.61
C GLU A 135 -18.01 8.30 -6.27
N LEU A 136 -17.37 8.94 -7.25
CA LEU A 136 -16.18 8.39 -7.91
C LEU A 136 -14.94 8.42 -7.00
N ILE A 137 -14.80 9.46 -6.17
CA ILE A 137 -13.70 9.58 -5.21
C ILE A 137 -13.78 8.47 -4.16
N GLU A 138 -14.98 8.13 -3.68
CA GLU A 138 -15.18 7.02 -2.73
C GLU A 138 -14.76 5.66 -3.31
N LYS A 139 -14.74 5.53 -4.64
CA LYS A 139 -14.33 4.32 -5.36
C LYS A 139 -12.86 4.30 -5.76
N CYS A 140 -12.12 5.38 -5.49
CA CYS A 140 -10.70 5.46 -5.81
C CYS A 140 -9.86 4.58 -4.89
N HIS A 141 -8.77 4.04 -5.43
CA HIS A 141 -7.82 3.26 -4.67
C HIS A 141 -7.04 4.17 -3.70
N PRO A 142 -6.97 3.86 -2.40
CA PRO A 142 -6.43 4.76 -1.38
C PRO A 142 -4.92 5.05 -1.53
N LEU A 143 -4.13 4.15 -2.16
CA LEU A 143 -2.72 4.44 -2.49
C LEU A 143 -2.54 5.50 -3.57
N GLY A 144 -3.54 5.69 -4.44
CA GLY A 144 -3.50 6.65 -5.55
C GLY A 144 -4.12 8.00 -5.22
N MET A 145 -4.41 8.28 -3.94
CA MET A 145 -5.00 9.54 -3.49
C MET A 145 -3.93 10.62 -3.36
N PHE A 146 -4.25 11.83 -3.83
CA PHE A 146 -3.39 13.01 -3.73
C PHE A 146 -4.23 14.28 -3.59
N ASP A 147 -3.67 15.35 -3.03
CA ASP A 147 -4.41 16.55 -2.61
C ASP A 147 -5.25 17.18 -3.73
N SER A 148 -4.74 17.19 -4.96
CA SER A 148 -5.42 17.80 -6.10
C SER A 148 -6.49 16.90 -6.76
N ILE A 149 -6.68 15.66 -6.31
CA ILE A 149 -7.62 14.71 -6.94
C ILE A 149 -9.07 15.24 -6.95
N VAL A 150 -9.45 15.97 -5.91
CA VAL A 150 -10.79 16.58 -5.75
C VAL A 150 -11.03 17.76 -6.70
N THR A 151 -9.98 18.29 -7.33
CA THR A 151 -10.06 19.44 -8.26
C THR A 151 -10.21 19.02 -9.72
N LEU A 152 -9.89 17.77 -10.05
CA LEU A 152 -10.02 17.22 -11.41
C LEU A 152 -11.42 17.37 -12.02
N PRO A 153 -12.52 17.14 -11.26
CA PRO A 153 -13.88 17.29 -11.82
C PRO A 153 -14.27 18.71 -12.20
N VAL A 154 -13.61 19.70 -11.59
CA VAL A 154 -13.90 21.13 -11.83
C VAL A 154 -13.23 21.61 -13.12
N ALA A 155 -12.10 21.01 -13.50
CA ALA A 155 -11.31 21.41 -14.66
C ALA A 155 -11.94 21.02 -16.01
N THR A 156 -12.87 20.06 -16.05
CA THR A 156 -13.60 19.69 -17.27
C THR A 156 -14.73 20.66 -17.64
N ASN A 157 -15.04 21.64 -16.78
CA ASN A 157 -15.95 22.76 -17.09
C ASN A 157 -15.21 23.95 -17.72
N ILE A 158 -14.26 23.70 -18.64
CA ILE A 158 -13.74 24.74 -19.52
C ILE A 158 -14.66 24.76 -20.76
N PRO A 159 -15.32 25.88 -21.06
CA PRO A 159 -16.28 26.00 -22.17
C PRO A 159 -15.65 25.81 -23.55
#